data_AF-A0A6B3IJQ0-F1
#
_entry.id   AF-A0A6B3IJQ0-F1
#
_cell.length_a   1.000
_cell.length_b   1.000
_cell.length_c   1.000
_cell.angle_alpha   90.00
_cell.angle_beta   90.00
_cell.angle_gamma   90.00
#
_symmetry.space_group_name_H-M   'P 1'
#
loop_
_entity.id
_entity.type
_entity.pdbx_description
1 polymer ?
#
loop_
_entity_poly.entity_id
_entity_poly.type
_entity_poly.pdbx_seq_one_letter_code
_entity_poly.pdbx_strand_id
1 'polypeptide(L)'
;PWRGRHVDIDAVRMGARHFQAMEDIGMTVGLPVAAPFYDDRVLEATLAVRLEERISPWRYKPLLAEAMRGVVPDALLARTTKDHMSSDEHQGLREHAPELAELWTG
;
A
#
# COMPACT_ATOMS: atom_id res chain seq x y z
N PRO A 1 7.83 25.01 1.79
CA PRO A 1 7.21 24.39 0.59
C PRO A 1 7.45 22.87 0.45
N TRP A 2 8.55 22.32 0.97
CA TRP A 2 8.96 20.92 0.70
C TRP A 2 9.05 20.00 1.93
N ARG A 3 8.46 20.39 3.07
CA ARG A 3 8.53 19.59 4.30
C ARG A 3 7.73 18.30 4.12
N GLY A 4 8.36 17.15 4.32
CA GLY A 4 7.72 15.82 4.26
C GLY A 4 7.83 15.07 2.93
N ARG A 5 8.27 15.71 1.82
CA ARG A 5 8.36 15.03 0.51
C ARG A 5 9.34 13.84 0.48
N HIS A 6 10.37 13.89 1.31
CA HIS A 6 11.30 12.76 1.45
C HIS A 6 10.61 11.53 2.04
N VAL A 7 9.63 11.70 2.92
CA VAL A 7 8.82 10.59 3.48
C VAL A 7 7.95 9.98 2.39
N ASP A 8 7.32 10.80 1.54
CA ASP A 8 6.53 10.29 0.41
C ASP A 8 7.40 9.46 -0.54
N ILE A 9 8.57 9.99 -0.92
CA ILE A 9 9.50 9.30 -1.83
C ILE A 9 10.04 8.01 -1.20
N ASP A 10 10.37 8.04 0.09
CA ASP A 10 10.84 6.86 0.81
C ASP A 10 9.76 5.78 0.88
N ALA A 11 8.52 6.16 1.20
CA ALA A 11 7.37 5.25 1.21
C ALA A 11 7.11 4.63 -0.18
N VAL A 12 7.21 5.43 -1.25
CA VAL A 12 7.11 4.95 -2.63
C VAL A 12 8.22 3.93 -2.94
N ARG A 13 9.48 4.24 -2.62
CA ARG A 13 10.62 3.35 -2.86
C ARG A 13 10.52 2.05 -2.07
N MET A 14 10.15 2.13 -0.80
CA MET A 14 9.92 0.98 0.06
C MET A 14 8.81 0.10 -0.53
N GLY A 15 7.68 0.69 -0.91
CA GLY A 15 6.57 -0.03 -1.53
C GLY A 15 6.94 -0.70 -2.85
N ALA A 16 7.61 0.03 -3.76
CA ALA A 16 8.04 -0.49 -5.04
C ALA A 16 8.97 -1.71 -4.90
N ARG A 17 9.91 -1.67 -3.93
CA ARG A 17 10.78 -2.83 -3.63
C ARG A 17 10.01 -4.06 -3.16
N HIS A 18 8.96 -3.88 -2.35
CA HIS A 18 8.11 -5.01 -1.95
C HIS A 18 7.39 -5.64 -3.15
N PHE A 19 6.86 -4.81 -4.06
CA PHE A 19 6.21 -5.31 -5.27
C PHE A 19 7.19 -5.98 -6.23
N GLN A 20 8.41 -5.48 -6.34
CA GLN A 20 9.46 -6.14 -7.13
C GLN A 20 9.76 -7.54 -6.60
N ALA A 21 9.92 -7.71 -5.28
CA ALA A 21 10.13 -9.03 -4.69
C ALA A 21 8.95 -9.98 -4.95
N MET A 22 7.72 -9.46 -4.92
CA MET A 22 6.52 -10.23 -5.24
C MET A 22 6.43 -10.60 -6.72
N GLU A 23 6.86 -9.71 -7.61
CA GLU A 23 6.99 -9.99 -9.04
C GLU A 23 8.04 -11.07 -9.31
N ASP A 24 9.22 -10.98 -8.71
CA ASP A 24 10.27 -12.00 -8.84
C ASP A 24 9.74 -13.39 -8.47
N ILE A 25 9.04 -13.51 -7.32
CA ILE A 25 8.38 -14.74 -6.90
C ILE A 25 7.29 -15.16 -7.89
N GLY A 26 6.43 -14.23 -8.30
CA GLY A 26 5.35 -14.49 -9.25
C GLY A 26 5.87 -15.06 -10.58
N MET A 27 6.96 -14.51 -11.08
CA MET A 27 7.62 -15.00 -12.29
C MET A 27 8.13 -16.43 -12.14
N THR A 28 8.63 -16.83 -10.96
CA THR A 28 9.07 -18.22 -10.72
C THR A 28 7.93 -19.25 -10.81
N VAL A 29 6.69 -18.83 -10.54
CA VAL A 29 5.50 -19.69 -10.58
C VAL A 29 4.61 -19.45 -11.82
N GLY A 30 5.10 -18.65 -12.78
CA GLY A 30 4.35 -18.33 -14.01
C GLY A 30 3.16 -17.40 -13.82
N LEU A 31 3.14 -16.62 -12.73
CA LEU A 31 2.11 -15.64 -12.41
C LEU A 31 2.73 -14.24 -12.25
N PRO A 32 2.93 -13.48 -13.34
CA PRO A 32 3.48 -12.14 -13.28
C PRO A 32 2.60 -11.22 -12.41
N VAL A 33 3.25 -10.37 -11.62
CA VAL A 33 2.58 -9.41 -10.75
C VAL A 33 2.84 -8.01 -11.26
N ALA A 34 1.80 -7.22 -11.44
CA ALA A 34 1.92 -5.82 -11.82
C ALA A 34 1.54 -4.91 -10.65
N ALA A 35 2.23 -3.76 -10.55
CA ALA A 35 1.97 -2.75 -9.53
C ALA A 35 1.68 -1.36 -10.15
N PRO A 36 0.52 -1.17 -10.84
CA PRO A 36 0.26 0.05 -11.62
C PRO A 36 0.33 1.37 -10.82
N PHE A 37 0.11 1.33 -9.50
CA PHE A 37 0.20 2.52 -8.65
C PHE A 37 1.63 3.03 -8.42
N TYR A 38 2.65 2.26 -8.81
CA TYR A 38 4.06 2.66 -8.79
C TYR A 38 4.57 3.08 -10.17
N ASP A 39 3.70 3.17 -11.18
CA ASP A 39 4.05 3.79 -12.45
C ASP A 39 4.42 5.26 -12.24
N ASP A 40 5.50 5.71 -12.87
CA ASP A 40 6.04 7.08 -12.71
C ASP A 40 4.97 8.14 -13.01
N ARG A 41 4.10 7.94 -14.01
CA ARG A 41 3.07 8.92 -14.37
C ARG A 41 1.97 9.02 -13.32
N VAL A 42 1.63 7.89 -12.67
CA VAL A 42 0.69 7.87 -11.55
C VAL A 42 1.30 8.58 -10.34
N LEU A 43 2.57 8.31 -10.06
CA LEU A 43 3.29 8.95 -8.96
C LEU A 43 3.44 10.46 -9.20
N GLU A 44 3.82 10.89 -10.39
CA GLU A 44 3.91 12.31 -10.75
C GLU A 44 2.57 13.03 -10.62
N ALA A 45 1.49 12.44 -11.14
CA ALA A 45 0.16 13.01 -11.04
C ALA A 45 -0.31 13.16 -9.59
N THR A 46 -0.03 12.17 -8.74
CA THR A 46 -0.42 12.22 -7.33
C THR A 46 0.46 13.16 -6.50
N LEU A 47 1.76 13.26 -6.82
CA LEU A 47 2.69 14.14 -6.13
C LEU A 47 2.56 15.62 -6.54
N ALA A 48 1.94 15.91 -7.69
CA ALA A 48 1.60 17.26 -8.12
C ALA A 48 0.44 17.89 -7.33
N VAL A 49 -0.40 17.06 -6.68
CA VAL A 49 -1.52 17.53 -5.86
C VAL A 49 -1.04 18.01 -4.49
N ARG A 50 -1.68 19.06 -3.96
CA ARG A 50 -1.40 19.63 -2.65
C ARG A 50 -1.60 18.58 -1.55
N LEU A 51 -0.74 18.61 -0.53
CA LEU A 51 -0.71 17.58 0.52
C LEU A 51 -2.06 17.48 1.26
N GLU A 52 -2.69 18.62 1.55
CA GLU A 52 -3.98 18.73 2.23
C GLU A 52 -5.17 18.18 1.42
N GLU A 53 -5.03 18.05 0.10
CA GLU A 53 -6.02 17.40 -0.77
C GLU A 53 -5.75 15.90 -0.91
N ARG A 54 -4.48 15.51 -0.74
CA ARG A 54 -4.01 14.13 -0.90
C ARG A 54 -4.18 13.28 0.35
N ILE A 55 -4.02 13.88 1.53
CA ILE A 55 -4.08 13.20 2.83
C ILE A 55 -5.15 13.87 3.70
N SER A 56 -6.01 13.05 4.30
CA SER A 56 -7.06 13.50 5.21
C SER A 56 -7.19 12.54 6.39
N PRO A 57 -7.35 13.03 7.63
CA PRO A 57 -7.69 12.18 8.76
C PRO A 57 -9.15 11.68 8.70
N TRP A 58 -9.99 12.29 7.86
CA TRP A 58 -11.43 12.00 7.79
C TRP A 58 -11.82 11.16 6.58
N ARG A 59 -11.00 11.16 5.53
CA ARG A 59 -11.30 10.48 4.26
C ARG A 59 -10.17 9.54 3.89
N TYR A 60 -10.50 8.27 3.78
CA TYR A 60 -9.55 7.25 3.30
C TYR A 60 -9.31 7.43 1.79
N LYS A 61 -8.05 7.58 1.38
CA LYS A 61 -7.60 7.67 -0.02
C LYS A 61 -8.42 8.66 -0.89
N PRO A 62 -8.48 9.96 -0.54
CA PRO A 62 -9.39 10.92 -1.16
C PRO A 62 -9.19 11.05 -2.68
N LEU A 63 -7.95 11.09 -3.18
CA LEU A 63 -7.69 11.19 -4.62
C LEU A 63 -8.07 9.94 -5.40
N LEU A 64 -7.90 8.75 -4.81
CA LEU A 64 -8.30 7.51 -5.48
C LEU A 64 -9.82 7.41 -5.56
N ALA A 65 -10.51 7.75 -4.46
CA ALA A 65 -11.97 7.77 -4.44
C ALA A 65 -12.54 8.77 -5.46
N GLU A 66 -11.90 9.93 -5.60
CA GLU A 66 -12.20 10.91 -6.64
C GLU A 66 -12.01 10.34 -8.05
N ALA A 67 -10.82 9.81 -8.34
CA ALA A 67 -10.45 9.29 -9.66
C ALA A 67 -11.31 8.10 -10.11
N MET A 68 -11.88 7.35 -9.18
CA MET A 68 -12.70 6.16 -9.46
C MET A 68 -14.20 6.46 -9.60
N ARG A 69 -14.65 7.71 -9.42
CA ARG A 69 -16.07 8.06 -9.65
C ARG A 69 -16.48 7.78 -11.09
N GLY A 70 -17.61 7.10 -11.25
CA GLY A 70 -18.10 6.65 -12.57
C GLY A 70 -17.34 5.47 -13.18
N VAL A 71 -16.23 5.02 -12.56
CA VAL A 71 -15.50 3.80 -12.95
C VAL A 71 -15.98 2.61 -12.12
N VAL A 72 -16.23 2.82 -10.83
CA VAL A 72 -16.73 1.80 -9.90
C VAL A 72 -18.10 2.20 -9.32
N PRO A 73 -18.92 1.24 -8.87
CA PRO A 73 -20.18 1.56 -8.18
C PRO A 73 -19.95 2.44 -6.95
N ASP A 74 -20.84 3.41 -6.73
CA ASP A 74 -20.74 4.36 -5.62
C ASP A 74 -20.68 3.69 -4.24
N ALA A 75 -21.33 2.52 -4.10
CA ALA A 75 -21.28 1.73 -2.88
C ALA A 75 -19.85 1.30 -2.48
N LEU A 76 -18.95 1.06 -3.45
CA LEU A 76 -17.55 0.75 -3.19
C LEU A 76 -16.75 1.98 -2.72
N LEU A 77 -17.13 3.17 -3.18
CA LEU A 77 -16.51 4.44 -2.79
C LEU A 77 -16.97 4.90 -1.41
N ALA A 78 -18.19 4.54 -1.00
CA ALA A 78 -18.74 4.83 0.32
C ALA A 78 -18.21 3.90 1.42
N ARG A 79 -17.48 2.83 1.07
CA ARG A 79 -16.95 1.88 2.05
C ARG A 79 -15.83 2.51 2.87
N THR A 80 -16.05 2.59 4.18
CA THR A 80 -15.07 3.13 5.14
C THR A 80 -14.28 2.04 5.87
N THR A 81 -14.77 0.80 5.85
CA THR A 81 -14.08 -0.35 6.45
C THR A 81 -13.03 -0.88 5.48
N LYS A 82 -11.76 -0.80 5.85
CA LYS A 82 -10.72 -1.65 5.26
C LYS A 82 -10.73 -2.95 6.08
N ASP A 83 -10.60 -4.11 5.42
CA ASP A 83 -10.35 -5.33 6.18
C ASP A 83 -9.04 -5.14 6.96
N HIS A 84 -9.08 -5.39 8.26
CA HIS A 84 -7.94 -5.24 9.13
C HIS A 84 -7.23 -6.58 9.19
N MET A 85 -6.10 -6.70 8.48
CA MET A 85 -5.24 -7.88 8.52
C MET A 85 -4.64 -8.16 9.91
N SER A 86 -4.90 -7.29 10.89
CA SER A 86 -4.42 -7.44 12.27
C SER A 86 -4.85 -8.75 12.92
N SER A 87 -5.99 -9.32 12.53
CA SER A 87 -6.43 -10.63 13.04
C SER A 87 -5.48 -11.74 12.56
N ASP A 88 -5.23 -11.78 11.24
CA ASP A 88 -4.35 -12.78 10.61
C ASP A 88 -2.90 -12.60 11.10
N GLU A 89 -2.44 -11.35 11.21
CA GLU A 89 -1.12 -11.02 11.76
C GLU A 89 -0.97 -11.51 13.21
N HIS A 90 -1.96 -11.24 14.07
CA HIS A 90 -1.92 -11.68 15.47
C HIS A 90 -1.95 -13.19 15.59
N GLN A 91 -2.76 -13.86 14.75
CA GLN A 91 -2.83 -15.31 14.71
C GLN A 91 -1.48 -15.92 14.30
N GLY A 92 -0.90 -15.46 13.18
CA GLY A 92 0.40 -15.97 12.72
C GLY A 92 1.52 -15.72 13.73
N LEU A 93 1.58 -14.53 14.34
CA LEU A 93 2.57 -14.24 15.39
C LEU A 93 2.43 -15.14 16.61
N ARG A 94 1.20 -15.48 17.01
CA ARG A 94 0.96 -16.42 18.12
C ARG A 94 1.36 -17.84 17.77
N GLU A 95 1.02 -18.30 16.57
CA GLU A 95 1.29 -19.66 16.11
C GLU A 95 2.81 -19.90 15.97
N HIS A 96 3.56 -18.93 15.45
CA HIS A 96 5.00 -19.04 15.19
C HIS A 96 5.89 -18.41 16.27
N ALA A 97 5.33 -18.03 17.44
CA ALA A 97 6.09 -17.39 18.51
C ALA A 97 7.34 -18.18 18.98
N PRO A 98 7.30 -19.52 19.14
CA PRO A 98 8.47 -20.29 19.55
C PRO A 98 9.59 -20.27 18.50
N GLU A 99 9.26 -20.47 17.23
CA GLU A 99 10.20 -20.46 16.10
C GLU A 99 10.86 -19.09 15.96
N LEU A 100 10.06 -18.03 16.10
CA LEU A 100 10.59 -16.67 16.14
C LEU A 100 11.56 -16.54 17.32
N ALA A 101 11.18 -16.90 18.55
CA ALA A 101 12.07 -16.77 19.71
C ALA A 101 13.44 -17.46 19.51
N GLU A 102 13.46 -18.64 18.90
CA GLU A 102 14.69 -19.37 18.58
C GLU A 102 15.64 -18.56 17.66
N LEU A 103 15.11 -17.83 16.67
CA LEU A 103 15.92 -16.98 15.77
C LEU A 103 16.66 -15.85 16.50
N TRP A 104 16.12 -15.33 17.62
CA TRP A 104 16.75 -14.25 18.39
C TRP A 104 17.68 -14.76 19.49
N THR A 105 17.51 -16.01 19.93
CA THR A 105 18.37 -16.64 20.94
C THR A 105 19.51 -17.48 20.35
N GLY A 106 19.59 -17.54 19.02
CA GLY A 106 20.70 -18.17 18.27
C GLY A 106 22.03 -17.44 18.45
#